data_AF-A0A8S9GSK1-F1
#
_entry.id   AF-A0A8S9GSK1-F1
#
_cell.length_a   1.000
_cell.length_b   1.000
_cell.length_c   1.000
_cell.angle_alpha   90.00
_cell.angle_beta   90.00
_cell.angle_gamma   90.00
#
_symmetry.space_group_name_H-M   'P 1'
#
loop_
_entity.id
_entity.type
_entity.pdbx_description
1 polymer ?
#
loop_
_entity_poly.entity_id
_entity_poly.type
_entity_poly.pdbx_seq_one_letter_code
_entity_poly.pdbx_strand_id
1 'polypeptide(L)'
;MSIEKKAMQRIEKEFKDMTSKDSLYSIGRDSNNLFKWNAMIQGPEGTPYAGGMFSIDIKFPKNYPFTAPKVMSTKIQLNLNLSGSCM
;
A
#
# COMPACT_ATOMS: atom_id res chain seq x y z
N MET A 1 27.54 10.81 8.98
CA MET A 1 26.72 9.62 9.33
C MET A 1 25.42 9.69 8.54
N SER A 2 25.28 8.86 7.51
CA SER A 2 24.32 9.08 6.42
C SER A 2 22.87 8.86 6.88
N ILE A 3 22.07 9.93 6.84
CA ILE A 3 20.64 9.97 7.20
C ILE A 3 19.85 8.84 6.51
N GLU A 4 20.22 8.50 5.28
CA GLU A 4 19.66 7.41 4.47
C GLU A 4 19.71 6.04 5.19
N LYS A 5 20.75 5.75 5.98
CA LYS A 5 20.88 4.47 6.70
C LYS A 5 19.88 4.35 7.85
N LYS A 6 19.58 5.44 8.54
CA LYS A 6 18.54 5.48 9.59
C LYS A 6 17.14 5.39 8.98
N ALA A 7 16.93 6.04 7.84
CA ALA A 7 15.68 5.95 7.09
C ALA A 7 15.38 4.50 6.68
N MET A 8 16.38 3.80 6.12
CA MET A 8 16.27 2.40 5.70
C MET A 8 15.88 1.48 6.88
N GLN A 9 16.54 1.62 8.03
CA GLN A 9 16.22 0.83 9.23
C GLN A 9 14.78 1.02 9.70
N ARG A 10 14.26 2.25 9.63
CA ARG A 10 12.87 2.56 10.01
C ARG A 10 11.87 1.95 9.02
N ILE A 11 12.14 2.10 7.73
CA ILE A 11 11.34 1.57 6.62
C ILE A 11 11.26 0.04 6.72
N GLU A 12 12.36 -0.66 6.97
CA GLU A 12 12.37 -2.12 7.14
C GLU A 12 11.54 -2.60 8.33
N LYS A 13 11.58 -1.86 9.44
CA LYS A 13 10.77 -2.18 10.62
C LYS A 13 9.28 -2.04 10.31
N GLU A 14 8.87 -0.93 9.69
CA GLU A 14 7.47 -0.70 9.30
C GLU A 14 7.00 -1.73 8.27
N PHE A 15 7.86 -2.12 7.33
CA PHE A 15 7.53 -3.16 6.35
C PHE A 15 7.18 -4.47 7.05
N LYS A 16 8.03 -4.90 7.99
CA LYS A 16 7.80 -6.13 8.76
C LYS A 16 6.52 -6.06 9.58
N ASP A 17 6.27 -4.93 10.25
CA ASP A 17 5.07 -4.72 11.06
C ASP A 17 3.78 -4.76 10.21
N MET A 18 3.83 -4.27 8.97
CA MET A 18 2.70 -4.29 8.05
C MET A 18 2.48 -5.65 7.37
N THR A 19 3.54 -6.36 7.00
CA THR A 19 3.45 -7.70 6.38
C THR A 19 2.89 -8.74 7.36
N SER A 20 3.07 -8.56 8.67
CA SER A 20 2.61 -9.53 9.67
C SER A 20 1.11 -9.49 9.96
N LYS A 21 0.35 -8.49 9.49
CA LYS A 21 -0.89 -8.10 10.19
C LYS A 21 -2.24 -8.28 9.53
N ASP A 22 -2.42 -8.60 8.24
CA ASP A 22 -3.80 -8.70 7.75
C ASP A 22 -4.00 -9.44 6.42
N SER A 23 -5.20 -9.97 6.23
CA SER A 23 -5.65 -10.60 4.98
C SER A 23 -6.32 -9.60 4.02
N LEU A 24 -6.71 -8.42 4.51
CA LEU A 24 -7.44 -7.41 3.73
C LEU A 24 -6.55 -6.50 2.89
N TYR A 25 -5.25 -6.43 3.19
CA TYR A 25 -4.30 -5.68 2.38
C TYR A 25 -3.00 -6.46 2.22
N SER A 26 -2.41 -6.37 1.04
CA SER A 26 -1.09 -6.91 0.71
C SER A 26 -0.12 -5.76 0.51
N ILE A 27 1.08 -5.86 1.06
CA ILE A 27 2.13 -4.86 0.87
C ILE A 27 3.36 -5.49 0.26
N GLY A 28 3.86 -4.86 -0.80
CA GLY A 28 5.08 -5.21 -1.49
C GLY A 28 6.03 -4.02 -1.54
N ARG A 29 7.32 -4.30 -1.68
CA ARG A 29 8.34 -3.29 -1.91
C ARG A 29 9.12 -3.64 -3.16
N ASP A 30 9.61 -2.62 -3.85
CA ASP A 30 10.43 -2.83 -5.04
C ASP A 30 11.81 -3.39 -4.65
N SER A 31 12.24 -4.46 -5.31
CA SER A 31 13.51 -5.14 -5.03
C SER A 31 14.72 -4.24 -5.26
N ASN A 32 14.62 -3.29 -6.19
CA ASN A 32 15.69 -2.36 -6.54
C ASN A 32 15.61 -1.06 -5.75
N ASN A 33 14.46 -0.74 -5.14
CA ASN A 33 14.28 0.50 -4.42
C ASN A 33 13.40 0.35 -3.16
N LEU A 34 14.07 0.26 -2.01
CA LEU A 34 13.44 0.16 -0.70
C LEU A 34 12.56 1.37 -0.32
N PHE A 35 12.73 2.50 -1.01
CA PHE A 35 11.90 3.71 -0.84
C PHE A 35 10.65 3.71 -1.72
N LYS A 36 10.40 2.65 -2.51
CA LYS A 36 9.18 2.48 -3.31
C LYS A 36 8.43 1.24 -2.85
N TRP A 37 7.22 1.45 -2.34
CA TRP A 37 6.34 0.38 -1.92
C TRP A 37 5.06 0.39 -2.73
N ASN A 38 4.51 -0.79 -2.95
CA ASN A 38 3.23 -0.99 -3.60
C ASN A 38 2.34 -1.75 -2.63
N ALA A 39 1.23 -1.14 -2.23
CA ALA A 39 0.21 -1.78 -1.44
C ALA A 39 -1.03 -2.07 -2.31
N MET A 40 -1.73 -3.14 -1.96
CA MET A 40 -2.96 -3.57 -2.60
C MET A 40 -3.97 -3.80 -1.50
N ILE A 41 -5.08 -3.07 -1.52
CA ILE A 41 -6.14 -3.19 -0.52
C ILE A 41 -7.35 -3.81 -1.19
N GLN A 42 -7.90 -4.86 -0.58
CA GLN A 42 -9.18 -5.43 -0.98
C GLN A 42 -10.30 -4.67 -0.27
N GLY A 43 -11.29 -4.23 -1.03
CA GLY A 43 -12.46 -3.57 -0.47
C GLY A 43 -13.24 -4.54 0.44
N PRO A 44 -13.54 -4.16 1.69
CA PRO A 44 -14.24 -5.01 2.64
C PRO A 44 -15.68 -5.28 2.19
N GLU A 45 -16.17 -6.49 2.52
CA GLU A 45 -17.55 -6.90 2.26
C GLU A 45 -18.54 -5.97 2.97
N GLY A 46 -19.66 -5.65 2.31
CA GLY A 46 -20.67 -4.74 2.84
C GLY A 46 -20.42 -3.24 2.57
N THR A 47 -19.34 -2.88 1.88
CA THR A 47 -19.12 -1.52 1.36
C THR A 47 -19.38 -1.47 -0.15
N PRO A 48 -19.65 -0.29 -0.76
CA PRO A 48 -19.74 -0.17 -2.23
C PRO A 48 -18.43 -0.52 -2.95
N TYR A 49 -17.34 -0.72 -2.21
CA TYR A 49 -16.05 -1.13 -2.70
C TYR A 49 -15.82 -2.65 -2.57
N ALA A 50 -16.79 -3.41 -2.07
CA ALA A 50 -16.71 -4.86 -1.93
C ALA A 50 -16.38 -5.52 -3.27
N GLY A 51 -15.38 -6.41 -3.28
CA GLY A 51 -14.84 -7.02 -4.49
C GLY A 51 -13.91 -6.11 -5.32
N GLY A 52 -13.74 -4.84 -4.94
CA GLY A 52 -12.77 -3.94 -5.52
C GLY A 52 -11.35 -4.17 -5.00
N MET A 53 -10.35 -3.95 -5.86
CA MET A 53 -8.94 -4.04 -5.55
C MET A 53 -8.27 -2.69 -5.82
N PHE A 54 -7.63 -2.13 -4.79
CA PHE A 54 -7.04 -0.79 -4.80
C PHE A 54 -5.53 -0.87 -4.75
N SER A 55 -4.86 -0.47 -5.84
CA SER A 55 -3.39 -0.38 -5.88
C SER A 55 -2.92 1.01 -5.45
N ILE A 56 -2.01 1.04 -4.49
CA ILE A 56 -1.45 2.24 -3.88
C ILE A 56 0.07 2.19 -4.01
N ASP A 57 0.65 3.22 -4.62
CA ASP A 57 2.09 3.40 -4.71
C ASP A 57 2.55 4.40 -3.65
N ILE A 58 3.50 3.99 -2.80
CA ILE A 58 4.08 4.80 -1.73
C ILE A 58 5.54 5.07 -2.07
N LYS A 59 5.91 6.35 -2.06
CA LYS A 59 7.29 6.81 -2.32
C LYS A 59 7.83 7.54 -1.10
N PHE A 60 8.84 6.95 -0.46
CA PHE A 60 9.53 7.53 0.68
C PHE A 60 10.63 8.50 0.20
N PRO A 61 10.72 9.71 0.77
CA PRO A 61 11.84 10.60 0.51
C PRO A 61 13.10 10.10 1.25
N LYS A 62 14.28 10.49 0.75
CA LYS A 62 15.57 10.19 1.39
C LYS A 62 15.71 10.76 2.80
N ASN A 63 14.90 11.78 3.12
CA ASN A 63 14.90 12.46 4.41
C ASN A 63 13.80 11.92 5.37
N TYR A 64 13.24 10.74 5.10
CA TYR A 64 12.33 10.06 6.02
C TYR A 64 13.07 9.74 7.35
N PRO A 65 12.44 9.90 8.53
CA PRO A 65 11.03 10.26 8.79
C PRO A 65 10.75 11.76 8.91
N PHE A 66 11.72 12.64 8.66
CA PHE A 66 11.55 14.10 8.78
C PHE A 66 10.62 14.68 7.70
N THR A 67 10.55 14.01 6.54
CA THR A 67 9.62 14.35 5.46
C THR A 67 8.67 13.19 5.24
N ALA A 68 7.37 13.49 5.16
CA ALA A 68 6.33 12.49 4.95
C ALA A 68 6.48 11.75 3.60
N PRO A 69 6.07 10.48 3.53
CA PRO A 69 6.03 9.74 2.27
C PRO A 69 4.93 10.28 1.36
N LYS A 70 5.18 10.23 0.04
CA LYS A 70 4.17 10.57 -0.97
C LYS A 70 3.38 9.31 -1.32
N VAL A 71 2.09 9.32 -1.02
CA VAL A 71 1.16 8.24 -1.35
C VAL A 71 0.39 8.62 -2.61
N MET A 72 0.37 7.75 -3.61
CA MET A 72 -0.41 7.91 -4.83
C MET A 72 -1.27 6.66 -5.03
N SER A 73 -2.59 6.83 -5.05
CA SER A 73 -3.52 5.75 -5.42
C SER A 73 -3.62 5.68 -6.94
N THR A 74 -3.17 4.58 -7.53
CA THR A 74 -2.94 4.53 -8.99
C THR A 74 -4.10 3.87 -9.71
N LYS A 75 -4.68 2.81 -9.13
CA LYS A 75 -5.67 2.00 -9.85
C LYS A 75 -6.70 1.39 -8.92
N ILE A 76 -7.96 1.61 -9.25
CA ILE A 76 -9.10 0.94 -8.63
C ILE A 76 -9.62 -0.06 -9.64
N GLN A 77 -9.47 -1.35 -9.36
CA GLN A 77 -10.14 -2.41 -10.10
C GLN A 77 -11.39 -2.80 -9.33
N LEU A 78 -12.53 -2.19 -9.65
CA LEU A 78 -13.81 -2.65 -9.13
C LEU A 78 -14.16 -3.96 -9.85
N ASN A 79 -14.24 -5.07 -9.13
CA ASN A 79 -14.92 -6.26 -9.64
C ASN A 79 -16.43 -6.00 -9.58
N LEU A 80 -16.92 -5.21 -10.53
CA LEU A 80 -18.34 -4.98 -10.70
C LEU A 80 -18.96 -6.28 -11.24
N ASN A 81 -19.30 -7.20 -10.33
CA ASN A 81 -20.41 -8.11 -10.57
C ASN A 81 -21.68 -7.26 -10.58
N LEU A 82 -21.88 -6.55 -11.69
CA LEU A 82 -23.10 -5.82 -12.01
C LEU A 82 -24.19 -6.86 -12.36
N SER A 83 -24.47 -7.81 -11.45
CA SER A 83 -25.73 -8.53 -11.46
C SER A 83 -26.77 -7.56 -10.91
N GLY A 84 -27.15 -6.60 -11.74
CA GLY A 84 -28.37 -5.84 -11.58
C GLY A 84 -29.54 -6.81 -11.64
N SER A 85 -29.84 -7.47 -10.52
CA SER A 85 -31.17 -7.98 -10.26
C SER A 85 -32.05 -6.77 -9.95
N CYS A 86 -32.36 -6.00 -10.99
CA CYS A 86 -33.58 -5.21 -11.00
C CYS A 86 -34.71 -6.23 -11.02
N MET A 87 -35.21 -6.55 -9.83
CA MET A 87 -36.56 -7.10 -9.65
C MET A 87 -37.57 -6.04 -10.04
#